data_AF-D4GKP5-F1
#
_entry.id   AF-D4GKP5-F1
#
_cell.length_a   1.000
_cell.length_b   1.000
_cell.length_c   1.000
_cell.angle_alpha   90.00
_cell.angle_beta   90.00
_cell.angle_gamma   90.00
#
_symmetry.space_group_name_H-M   'P 1'
#
loop_
_entity.id
_entity.type
_entity.pdbx_description
1 polymer ?
#
loop_
_entity_poly.entity_id
_entity_poly.type
_entity_poly.pdbx_seq_one_letter_code
_entity_poly.pdbx_strand_id
1 'polypeptide(L)' 'MFAAVHRCERHARVQMLRTTAATERAARQLLARDYVLSFAARLPVAEVRA' A
#
# COMPACT_ATOMS: atom_id res chain seq x y z
N MET A 1 -7.50 1.12 -1.33
CA MET A 1 -6.86 -0.20 -1.55
C MET A 1 -5.43 0.06 -2.00
N PHE A 2 -4.45 -0.69 -1.51
CA PHE A 2 -3.04 -0.49 -1.84
C PHE A 2 -2.46 -1.74 -2.46
N ALA A 3 -1.63 -1.56 -3.48
CA ALA A 3 -0.71 -2.58 -3.95
C ALA A 3 0.49 -2.62 -3.00
N ALA A 4 0.87 -3.81 -2.54
CA ALA A 4 2.04 -4.00 -1.71
C ALA A 4 3.13 -4.72 -2.52
N VAL A 5 4.37 -4.25 -2.40
CA VAL A 5 5.54 -4.86 -3.06
C VAL A 5 6.59 -5.14 -2.01
N HIS A 6 7.05 -6.39 -1.91
CA HIS A 6 8.01 -6.80 -0.88
C HIS A 6 9.39 -6.22 -1.17
N ARG A 7 9.99 -5.53 -0.20
CA ARG A 7 11.27 -4.80 -0.39
C ARG A 7 12.46 -5.72 -0.66
N CYS A 8 12.45 -6.92 -0.09
CA CYS A 8 13.57 -7.86 -0.21
C CYS A 8 13.43 -8.84 -1.39
N GLU A 9 12.31 -8.83 -2.12
CA GLU A 9 12.16 -9.67 -3.31
C GLU A 9 12.79 -9.02 -4.54
N ARG A 10 13.82 -9.65 -5.12
CA ARG A 10 14.46 -9.19 -6.37
C ARG A 10 13.53 -9.27 -7.59
N HIS A 11 12.53 -10.15 -7.56
CA HIS A 11 11.46 -10.25 -8.55
C HIS A 11 10.13 -9.81 -7.93
N ALA A 12 10.11 -8.57 -7.44
CA ALA A 12 9.03 -8.07 -6.62
C ALA A 12 7.66 -8.20 -7.31
N ARG A 13 6.77 -9.04 -6.77
CA ARG A 13 5.40 -9.21 -7.29
C ARG A 13 4.45 -8.30 -6.53
N VAL A 14 3.55 -7.65 -7.25
CA VAL A 14 2.46 -6.87 -6.64
C VAL A 14 1.51 -7.84 -5.96
N GLN A 15 1.31 -7.65 -4.66
CA GLN A 15 0.42 -8.46 -3.84
C GLN A 15 -0.62 -7.59 -3.16
N MET A 16 -1.80 -8.16 -2.95
CA MET A 16 -2.89 -7.51 -2.22
C MET A 16 -2.93 -8.07 -0.80
N LEU A 17 -2.39 -7.30 0.16
CA LEU A 17 -2.31 -7.70 1.55
C LEU A 17 -3.47 -7.14 2.36
N ARG A 18 -3.92 -7.92 3.35
CA ARG A 18 -4.96 -7.52 4.31
C ARG A 18 -4.40 -7.71 5.72
N THR A 19 -4.61 -6.72 6.58
CA THR A 19 -4.21 -6.79 7.98
C THR A 19 -5.30 -6.17 8.85
N THR A 20 -5.49 -6.70 10.05
CA THR A 20 -6.41 -6.16 11.04
C THR A 20 -5.64 -5.22 11.96
N ALA A 21 -6.03 -3.95 12.01
CA ALA A 21 -5.45 -2.96 12.90
C ALA A 21 -6.53 -1.99 13.39
N ALA A 22 -6.29 -1.35 14.54
CA ALA A 22 -7.22 -0.39 15.12
C ALA A 22 -7.43 0.87 14.25
N THR A 23 -6.46 1.20 13.41
CA THR A 23 -6.52 2.35 12.49
C THR A 23 -5.83 2.03 11.16
N GLU A 24 -6.18 2.78 10.11
CA GLU A 24 -5.50 2.74 8.82
C GLU A 24 -4.01 3.06 8.95
N ARG A 25 -3.66 4.03 9.80
CA ARG A 25 -2.26 4.40 10.07
C ARG A 25 -1.47 3.26 10.70
N ALA A 26 -2.06 2.54 11.66
CA ALA A 26 -1.42 1.36 12.27
C ALA A 26 -1.27 0.21 11.26
N ALA A 27 -2.28 -0.02 10.41
CA ALA A 27 -2.20 -0.99 9.32
C ALA A 27 -1.07 -0.64 8.34
N ARG A 28 -0.93 0.64 7.98
CA ARG A 28 0.18 1.13 7.14
C ARG A 28 1.53 0.93 7.82
N GLN A 29 1.66 1.23 9.11
CA GLN A 29 2.93 1.03 9.83
C GLN A 29 3.35 -0.45 9.85
N LEU A 30 2.39 -1.37 10.05
CA LEU A 30 2.65 -2.81 10.01
C LEU A 30 3.18 -3.25 8.64
N LEU A 31 2.55 -2.81 7.56
CA LEU A 31 2.93 -3.25 6.21
C LEU A 31 4.12 -2.48 5.64
N ALA A 32 4.29 -1.21 6.00
CA ALA A 32 5.35 -0.34 5.46
C ALA A 32 6.76 -0.73 5.92
N ARG A 33 6.89 -1.62 6.89
CA ARG A 33 8.18 -2.17 7.31
C ARG A 33 8.79 -3.02 6.20
N ASP A 34 8.03 -3.97 5.69
CA ASP A 34 8.50 -5.00 4.76
C ASP A 34 8.04 -4.74 3.32
N TYR A 35 7.00 -3.92 3.14
CA TYR A 35 6.40 -3.62 1.86
C TYR A 35 6.46 -2.14 1.50
N VAL A 36 6.58 -1.87 0.20
CA VAL A 36 6.25 -0.57 -0.38
C VAL A 36 4.76 -0.57 -0.71
N LEU A 37 4.03 0.42 -0.18
CA LEU A 37 2.60 0.60 -0.44
C LEU A 37 2.41 1.59 -1.59
N SER A 38 1.79 1.14 -2.67
CA SER A 38 1.41 1.96 -3.81
C SER A 38 -0.10 2.14 -3.84
N PHE A 39 -0.56 3.38 -4.02
CA PHE A 39 -1.99 3.67 -4.12
C PHE A 39 -2.55 3.00 -5.39
N ALA A 40 -3.45 2.05 -5.20
CA ALA A 40 -4.02 1.24 -6.28
C ALA A 40 -5.52 1.54 -6.42
N ALA A 41 -5.84 2.82 -6.61
CA ALA A 41 -7.19 3.27 -6.89
C ALA A 41 -7.18 4.36 -7.96
N ARG A 42 -8.29 4.48 -8.69
CA ARG A 42 -8.49 5.58 -9.64
C ARG A 42 -8.83 6.83 -8.85
N LEU A 43 -8.00 7.86 -8.96
CA LEU A 43 -8.34 9.19 -8.46
C LEU A 43 -9.31 9.86 -9.45
N PRO A 44 -10.39 10.50 -8.97
CA PRO A 44 -11.22 11.32 -9.84
C PRO A 44 -10.40 12.54 -10.33
N VAL A 45 -10.57 12.90 -11.60
CA VAL A 45 -9.79 13.95 -12.30
C VAL A 45 -9.85 15.32 -11.60
N ALA A 46 -10.85 15.55 -10.75
CA ALA A 46 -11.01 16.78 -9.98
C ALA A 46 -10.12 16.89 -8.73
N GLU A 47 -9.58 15.78 -8.21
CA GLU A 47 -8.90 15.74 -6.90
C GLU A 47 -7.37 15.87 -6.98
N VAL A 48 -6.79 16.03 -8.17
CA VAL A 48 -5.35 16.29 -8.32
C VAL A 48 -5.09 17.79 -8.20
N ARG A 49 -5.10 18.32 -6.98
CA ARG A 49 -4.33 19.52 -6.64
C ARG A 49 -3.08 19.07 -5.89
N ALA A 50 -1.93 19.32 -6.51
CA ALA A 50 -0.60 18.99 -6.01
C ALA A 50 -0.25 19.80 -4.75
#